data_AF-A0A4Q3XUD5-F1
#
_entry.id   AF-A0A4Q3XUD5-F1
#
_cell.length_a   1.000
_cell.length_b   1.000
_cell.length_c   1.000
_cell.angle_alpha   90.00
_cell.angle_beta   90.00
_cell.angle_gamma   90.00
#
_symmetry.space_group_name_H-M   'P 1'
#
loop_
_entity.id
_entity.type
_entity.pdbx_description
1 polymer ?
#
loop_
_entity_poly.entity_id
_entity_poly.type
_entity_poly.pdbx_seq_one_letter_code
_entity_poly.pdbx_strand_id
1 'polypeptide(L)'
;VGGRMAFPFGSLYHGSKYAVEGVSEALQYELAPLGIKVRVVEPGAILTDFSGRSLQMSNDAAVTEYQSLLQSVLEAYGEYMSAGSEPEKIAEVIFDAATDGSTRLRYAAGGDAVEMLAGRAAADDDKFFASIKSQFGIAS
;
A
#
# COMPACT_ATOMS: atom_id res chain seq x y z
N VAL A 1 -1.15 2.78 -0.66
CA VAL A 1 0.30 2.65 -0.36
C VAL A 1 1.00 1.44 -0.99
N GLY A 2 0.38 0.27 -1.09
CA GLY A 2 1.08 -0.97 -1.52
C GLY A 2 1.63 -1.02 -2.96
N GLY A 3 1.32 -0.03 -3.81
CA GLY A 3 1.93 0.13 -5.13
C GLY A 3 3.20 0.98 -5.14
N ARG A 4 3.59 1.56 -3.99
CA ARG A 4 4.73 2.49 -3.87
C ARG A 4 5.73 2.12 -2.80
N MET A 5 5.40 1.13 -1.98
CA MET A 5 6.27 0.48 -1.01
C MET A 5 5.81 -0.96 -0.80
N ALA A 6 6.72 -1.81 -0.31
CA ALA A 6 6.46 -3.23 -0.11
C ALA A 6 6.86 -3.67 1.30
N PHE A 7 6.17 -4.70 1.79
CA PHE A 7 6.39 -5.34 3.08
C PHE A 7 6.68 -6.84 2.90
N PRO A 8 7.34 -7.49 3.89
CA PRO A 8 7.59 -8.92 3.86
C PRO A 8 6.32 -9.75 3.60
N PHE A 9 6.49 -10.90 2.94
CA PHE A 9 5.42 -11.83 2.51
C PHE A 9 4.34 -11.24 1.58
N GLY A 10 4.47 -9.99 1.14
CA GLY A 10 3.56 -9.34 0.20
C GLY A 10 4.00 -9.36 -1.26
N SER A 11 5.03 -10.12 -1.64
CA SER A 11 5.73 -9.97 -2.93
C SER A 11 4.80 -9.97 -4.16
N LEU A 12 3.88 -10.93 -4.25
CA LEU A 12 2.92 -11.01 -5.38
C LEU A 12 1.91 -9.87 -5.34
N TYR A 13 1.38 -9.57 -4.16
CA TYR A 13 0.43 -8.47 -3.96
C TYR A 13 1.07 -7.13 -4.35
N HIS A 14 2.24 -6.81 -3.79
CA HIS A 14 2.96 -5.58 -4.11
C HIS A 14 3.37 -5.52 -5.57
N GLY A 15 3.86 -6.62 -6.15
CA GLY A 15 4.15 -6.68 -7.60
C GLY A 15 2.93 -6.29 -8.44
N SER A 16 1.75 -6.81 -8.12
CA SER A 16 0.51 -6.44 -8.82
C SER A 16 0.13 -4.97 -8.63
N LYS A 17 0.34 -4.41 -7.43
CA LYS A 17 -0.01 -3.01 -7.13
C LYS A 17 0.98 -2.03 -7.75
N TYR A 18 2.27 -2.36 -7.79
CA TYR A 18 3.27 -1.60 -8.55
C TYR A 18 2.97 -1.62 -10.06
N ALA A 19 2.48 -2.74 -10.59
CA ALA A 19 2.06 -2.81 -11.99
C ALA A 19 0.90 -1.84 -12.28
N VAL A 20 -0.07 -1.70 -11.36
CA VAL A 20 -1.16 -0.73 -11.48
C VAL A 20 -0.62 0.70 -11.55
N GLU A 21 0.39 1.06 -10.74
CA GLU A 21 1.03 2.38 -10.81
C GLU A 21 1.63 2.63 -12.19
N GLY A 22 2.46 1.71 -12.68
CA GLY A 22 3.13 1.86 -13.97
C GLY A 22 2.15 1.93 -15.15
N VAL A 23 1.11 1.10 -15.15
CA VAL A 23 0.03 1.15 -16.15
C VAL A 23 -0.70 2.49 -16.09
N SER A 24 -1.01 2.98 -14.88
CA SER A 24 -1.75 4.24 -14.72
C SER A 24 -0.93 5.46 -15.14
N GLU A 25 0.39 5.44 -14.89
CA GLU A 25 1.31 6.47 -15.39
C GLU A 25 1.35 6.51 -16.91
N ALA A 26 1.47 5.36 -17.57
CA ALA A 26 1.46 5.28 -19.03
C ALA A 26 0.13 5.81 -19.61
N LEU A 27 -1.00 5.32 -19.08
CA LEU A 27 -2.34 5.73 -19.52
C LEU A 27 -2.57 7.23 -19.37
N GLN A 28 -2.02 7.89 -18.34
CA GLN A 28 -2.18 9.32 -18.19
C GLN A 28 -1.64 10.10 -19.42
N TYR A 29 -0.53 9.65 -20.01
CA TYR A 29 0.02 10.30 -21.22
C TYR A 29 -0.80 9.95 -22.47
N GLU A 30 -1.20 8.69 -22.62
CA GLU A 30 -1.95 8.21 -23.79
C GLU A 30 -3.34 8.84 -23.90
N LEU A 31 -4.00 9.07 -22.75
CA LEU A 31 -5.37 9.54 -22.67
C LEU A 31 -5.50 11.07 -22.59
N ALA A 32 -4.42 11.78 -22.23
CA ALA A 32 -4.42 13.23 -22.11
C ALA A 32 -4.87 13.97 -23.41
N PRO A 33 -4.44 13.58 -24.64
CA PRO A 33 -4.91 14.21 -25.88
C PRO A 33 -6.42 14.05 -26.13
N LEU A 34 -7.06 13.07 -25.50
CA LEU A 34 -8.49 12.81 -25.61
C LEU A 34 -9.31 13.57 -24.54
N GLY A 35 -8.65 14.35 -23.67
CA GLY A 35 -9.28 15.03 -22.54
C GLY A 35 -9.71 14.08 -21.41
N ILE A 36 -9.21 12.84 -21.39
CA ILE A 36 -9.53 11.85 -20.36
C ILE A 36 -8.44 11.90 -19.28
N LYS A 37 -8.86 11.93 -18.01
CA LYS A 37 -7.96 12.00 -16.85
C LYS A 37 -7.88 10.65 -16.14
N VAL A 38 -6.67 10.23 -15.77
CA VAL A 38 -6.41 9.03 -14.98
C VAL A 38 -6.07 9.45 -13.55
N ARG A 39 -6.64 8.74 -12.57
CA ARG A 39 -6.43 8.98 -11.13
C ARG A 39 -6.19 7.66 -10.41
N VAL A 40 -5.29 7.67 -9.44
CA VAL A 40 -4.97 6.54 -8.57
C VAL A 40 -5.20 6.97 -7.12
N VAL A 41 -6.13 6.29 -6.45
CA VAL A 41 -6.34 6.44 -5.01
C VAL A 41 -5.50 5.40 -4.30
N GLU A 42 -4.66 5.85 -3.36
CA GLU A 42 -3.61 5.08 -2.71
C GLU A 42 -3.97 4.87 -1.23
N PRO A 43 -4.88 3.93 -0.91
CA PRO A 43 -5.32 3.74 0.46
C PRO A 43 -4.22 3.17 1.37
N GLY A 44 -4.30 3.55 2.64
CA GLY A 44 -3.65 2.89 3.77
C GLY A 44 -4.48 1.69 4.26
N ALA A 45 -4.45 1.41 5.55
CA ALA A 45 -5.35 0.46 6.20
C ALA A 45 -6.79 0.97 6.12
N ILE A 46 -7.71 0.10 5.71
CA ILE A 46 -9.14 0.40 5.68
C ILE A 46 -9.87 -0.70 6.45
N LEU A 47 -10.78 -0.31 7.34
CA LEU A 47 -11.68 -1.20 8.07
C LEU A 47 -12.71 -1.81 7.12
N THR A 48 -12.30 -2.84 6.38
CA THR A 48 -13.15 -3.62 5.48
C THR A 48 -12.88 -5.11 5.66
N ASP A 49 -13.78 -5.95 5.18
CA ASP A 49 -13.58 -7.41 5.12
C ASP A 49 -12.41 -7.84 4.21
N PHE A 50 -11.75 -6.92 3.52
CA PHE A 50 -10.68 -7.21 2.55
C PHE A 50 -9.54 -8.02 3.19
N SER A 51 -9.12 -7.65 4.40
CA SER A 51 -8.07 -8.34 5.14
C SER A 51 -8.43 -9.77 5.55
N GLY A 52 -9.73 -10.05 5.77
CA GLY A 52 -10.19 -11.37 6.20
C GLY A 52 -10.49 -12.34 5.06
N ARG A 53 -11.07 -11.86 3.95
CA ARG A 53 -11.53 -12.74 2.85
C ARG A 53 -10.57 -12.81 1.66
N SER A 54 -9.80 -11.76 1.39
CA SER A 54 -9.04 -11.62 0.13
C SER A 54 -7.55 -11.87 0.29
N LEU A 55 -7.00 -11.75 1.50
CA LEU A 55 -5.61 -12.07 1.81
C LEU A 55 -5.49 -13.51 2.28
N GLN A 56 -5.35 -14.42 1.32
CA GLN A 56 -4.97 -15.79 1.62
C GLN A 56 -3.45 -15.88 1.71
N MET A 57 -2.95 -16.09 2.93
CA MET A 57 -1.54 -16.40 3.14
C MET A 57 -1.31 -17.89 2.93
N SER A 58 -0.33 -18.23 2.10
CA SER A 58 0.18 -19.59 2.01
C SER A 58 1.30 -19.74 3.05
N ASN A 59 1.07 -20.59 4.05
CA ASN A 59 2.06 -20.94 5.05
C ASN A 59 2.13 -22.47 5.18
N ASP A 60 3.32 -23.03 4.95
CA ASP A 60 3.63 -24.41 5.30
C ASP A 60 4.41 -24.41 6.62
N ALA A 61 3.77 -24.88 7.68
CA ALA A 61 4.35 -24.93 9.02
C ALA A 61 5.60 -25.83 9.10
N ALA A 62 5.82 -26.72 8.12
CA ALA A 62 7.06 -27.49 8.03
C ALA A 62 8.27 -26.65 7.63
N VAL A 63 8.07 -25.47 7.02
CA VAL A 63 9.14 -24.54 6.64
C VAL A 63 9.42 -23.60 7.82
N THR A 64 10.19 -24.12 8.78
CA THR A 64 10.45 -23.49 10.08
C THR A 64 11.21 -22.17 10.00
N GLU A 65 12.01 -21.97 8.96
CA GLU A 65 12.93 -20.84 8.76
C GLU A 65 12.19 -19.50 8.67
N TYR A 66 10.95 -19.49 8.18
CA TYR A 66 10.15 -18.28 8.03
C TYR A 66 9.17 -18.04 9.18
N GLN A 67 8.93 -19.02 10.06
CA GLN A 67 7.82 -18.95 11.02
C GLN A 67 7.96 -17.79 12.01
N SER A 68 9.19 -17.54 12.50
CA SER A 68 9.43 -16.41 13.41
C SER A 68 9.14 -15.06 12.76
N LEU A 69 9.59 -14.87 11.51
CA LEU A 69 9.33 -13.63 10.78
C LEU A 69 7.85 -13.51 10.40
N LEU A 70 7.22 -14.61 9.98
CA LEU A 70 5.81 -14.65 9.65
C LEU A 70 4.94 -14.25 10.83
N GLN A 71 5.22 -14.77 12.03
CA GLN A 71 4.48 -14.42 13.24
C GLN A 71 4.58 -12.92 13.54
N SER A 72 5.80 -12.36 13.49
CA SER A 72 6.01 -10.92 13.70
C SER A 72 5.26 -10.06 12.67
N VAL A 73 5.26 -10.47 11.39
CA VAL A 73 4.54 -9.76 10.33
C VAL A 73 3.02 -9.85 10.52
N LEU A 74 2.48 -11.02 10.92
CA LEU A 74 1.06 -11.20 11.16
C LEU A 74 0.57 -10.36 12.35
N GLU A 75 1.35 -10.28 13.42
CA GLU A 75 1.05 -9.43 14.58
C GLU A 75 1.02 -7.95 14.17
N ALA A 76 2.08 -7.45 13.53
CA ALA A 76 2.16 -6.08 13.06
C ALA A 76 1.06 -5.73 12.04
N TYR A 77 0.71 -6.68 11.16
CA TYR A 77 -0.39 -6.52 10.22
C TYR A 77 -1.75 -6.41 10.92
N GLY A 78 -2.00 -7.24 11.93
CA GLY A 78 -3.21 -7.19 12.74
C GLY A 78 -3.38 -5.84 13.44
N GLU A 79 -2.32 -5.35 14.08
CA GLU A 79 -2.30 -4.03 14.72
C GLU A 79 -2.57 -2.91 13.70
N TYR A 80 -1.86 -2.92 12.57
CA TYR A 80 -2.02 -1.93 11.50
C TYR A 80 -3.46 -1.90 10.95
N MET A 81 -4.05 -3.07 10.67
CA MET A 81 -5.41 -3.15 10.18
C MET A 81 -6.45 -2.72 11.21
N SER A 82 -6.21 -2.95 12.51
CA SER A 82 -7.10 -2.53 13.59
C SER A 82 -7.18 -1.01 13.75
N ALA A 83 -6.15 -0.29 13.31
CA ALA A 83 -6.08 1.17 13.29
C ALA A 83 -6.51 1.79 11.95
N GLY A 84 -7.14 1.00 11.07
CA GLY A 84 -7.53 1.43 9.73
C GLY A 84 -8.55 2.57 9.70
N SER A 85 -8.59 3.27 8.58
CA SER A 85 -9.61 4.27 8.30
C SER A 85 -10.96 3.63 7.95
N GLU A 86 -12.05 4.32 8.29
CA GLU A 86 -13.39 3.95 7.81
C GLU A 86 -13.50 4.06 6.28
N PRO A 87 -14.25 3.18 5.60
CA PRO A 87 -14.41 3.21 4.14
C PRO A 87 -14.92 4.54 3.59
N GLU A 88 -15.76 5.26 4.35
CA GLU A 88 -16.32 6.56 3.99
C GLU A 88 -15.23 7.60 3.72
N LYS A 89 -14.13 7.57 4.48
CA LYS A 89 -12.97 8.47 4.25
C LYS A 89 -12.33 8.22 2.88
N ILE A 90 -12.34 6.98 2.41
CA ILE A 90 -11.80 6.63 1.09
C ILE A 90 -12.77 7.09 0.00
N ALA A 91 -14.07 6.97 0.24
CA ALA A 91 -15.11 7.47 -0.67
C ALA A 91 -15.01 9.00 -0.86
N GLU A 92 -14.73 9.75 0.21
CA GLU A 92 -14.47 11.19 0.14
C GLU A 92 -13.26 11.51 -0.76
N VAL A 93 -12.15 10.80 -0.58
CA VAL A 93 -10.95 11.01 -1.42
C VAL A 93 -11.21 10.64 -2.89
N ILE A 94 -12.01 9.62 -3.17
CA ILE A 94 -12.44 9.28 -4.53
C ILE A 94 -13.27 10.40 -5.14
N PHE A 95 -14.22 10.96 -4.37
CA PHE A 95 -15.04 12.09 -4.80
C PHE A 95 -14.17 13.31 -5.12
N ASP A 96 -13.22 13.64 -4.26
CA ASP A 96 -12.29 14.74 -4.48
C ASP A 96 -11.43 14.51 -5.73
N ALA A 97 -10.85 13.31 -5.90
CA ALA A 97 -10.05 12.98 -7.07
C ALA A 97 -10.83 13.11 -8.39
N ALA A 98 -12.14 12.82 -8.36
CA ALA A 98 -13.03 12.96 -9.50
C ALA A 98 -13.44 14.42 -9.78
N THR A 99 -13.50 15.28 -8.75
CA THR A 99 -14.14 16.61 -8.84
C THR A 99 -13.20 17.80 -8.69
N ASP A 100 -11.95 17.62 -8.24
CA ASP A 100 -11.01 18.72 -7.95
C ASP A 100 -10.53 19.55 -9.16
N GLY A 101 -10.92 19.16 -10.38
CA GLY A 101 -10.53 19.83 -11.61
C GLY A 101 -9.05 19.70 -12.01
N SER A 102 -8.20 19.09 -11.18
CA SER A 102 -6.75 19.01 -11.38
C SER A 102 -6.33 17.96 -12.44
N THR A 103 -5.02 17.81 -12.65
CA THR A 103 -4.39 16.75 -13.45
C THR A 103 -3.50 15.83 -12.60
N ARG A 104 -3.62 15.94 -11.26
CA ARG A 104 -2.90 15.12 -10.28
C ARG A 104 -3.21 13.64 -10.48
N LEU A 105 -2.20 12.80 -10.58
CA LEU A 105 -2.41 11.34 -10.71
C LEU A 105 -2.79 10.70 -9.38
N ARG A 106 -2.09 11.02 -8.29
CA ARG A 106 -2.10 10.20 -7.05
C ARG A 106 -2.74 10.89 -5.85
N TYR A 107 -3.61 10.17 -5.16
CA TYR A 107 -4.34 10.64 -3.97
C TYR A 107 -4.16 9.64 -2.83
N ALA A 108 -3.32 9.99 -1.85
CA ALA A 108 -3.19 9.22 -0.62
C ALA A 108 -4.51 9.30 0.16
N ALA A 109 -5.00 8.15 0.64
CA ALA A 109 -6.27 8.05 1.34
C ALA A 109 -6.08 7.34 2.69
N GLY A 110 -6.32 8.07 3.78
CA GLY A 110 -5.97 7.68 5.15
C GLY A 110 -4.76 8.44 5.68
N GLY A 111 -4.74 8.74 6.99
CA GLY A 111 -3.63 9.47 7.62
C GLY A 111 -2.33 8.67 7.61
N ASP A 112 -2.44 7.38 7.88
CA ASP A 112 -1.37 6.40 7.75
C ASP A 112 -0.78 6.37 6.33
N ALA A 113 -1.65 6.42 5.30
CA ALA A 113 -1.20 6.43 3.92
C ALA A 113 -0.31 7.64 3.59
N VAL A 114 -0.72 8.82 4.08
CA VAL A 114 0.03 10.06 3.92
C VAL A 114 1.39 9.96 4.61
N GLU A 115 1.41 9.52 5.87
CA GLU A 115 2.63 9.39 6.67
C GLU A 115 3.61 8.38 6.07
N MET A 116 3.12 7.20 5.68
CA MET A 116 3.96 6.14 5.12
C MET A 116 4.58 6.53 3.78
N LEU A 117 3.80 7.16 2.89
CA LEU A 117 4.31 7.62 1.60
C LEU A 117 5.29 8.80 1.75
N ALA A 118 5.05 9.70 2.70
CA ALA A 118 6.00 10.75 3.03
C ALA A 118 7.31 10.18 3.59
N GLY A 119 7.23 9.22 4.52
CA GLY A 119 8.39 8.52 5.07
C GLY A 119 9.19 7.79 4.00
N ARG A 120 8.52 7.06 3.10
CA ARG A 120 9.19 6.38 1.97
C ARG A 120 9.89 7.36 1.04
N ALA A 121 9.26 8.50 0.73
CA ALA A 121 9.85 9.51 -0.15
C ALA A 121 11.04 10.26 0.48
N ALA A 122 11.08 10.38 1.80
CA ALA A 122 12.12 11.08 2.54
C ALA A 122 13.39 10.24 2.81
N ALA A 123 13.33 8.93 2.59
CA ALA A 123 14.41 7.99 2.88
C ALA A 123 15.00 7.39 1.60
N ASP A 124 16.33 7.23 1.58
CA ASP A 124 16.99 6.31 0.67
C ASP A 124 16.64 4.85 1.01
N ASP A 125 17.03 3.93 0.14
CA ASP A 125 16.69 2.52 0.30
C ASP A 125 17.32 1.91 1.55
N ASP A 126 18.55 2.28 1.90
CA ASP A 126 19.23 1.76 3.08
C ASP A 126 18.49 2.13 4.36
N LYS A 127 18.12 3.41 4.53
CA LYS A 127 17.38 3.88 5.70
C LYS A 127 15.98 3.29 5.74
N PHE A 128 15.30 3.25 4.60
CA PHE A 128 13.96 2.69 4.52
C PHE A 128 13.97 1.21 4.88
N PHE A 129 14.87 0.42 4.31
CA PHE A 129 14.98 -1.01 4.63
C PHE A 129 15.40 -1.24 6.07
N ALA A 130 16.30 -0.43 6.64
CA ALA A 130 16.61 -0.51 8.07
C ALA A 130 15.37 -0.26 8.95
N SER A 131 14.53 0.72 8.62
CA SER A 131 13.29 0.96 9.36
C SER A 131 12.30 -0.20 9.26
N ILE A 132 12.13 -0.79 8.07
CA ILE A 132 11.26 -1.96 7.85
C ILE A 132 11.81 -3.16 8.62
N LYS A 133 13.12 -3.41 8.56
CA LYS A 133 13.76 -4.47 9.34
C LYS A 133 13.50 -4.30 10.84
N SER A 134 13.67 -3.09 11.35
CA SER A 134 13.40 -2.78 12.77
C SER A 134 11.93 -2.98 13.13
N GLN A 135 10.99 -2.61 12.26
CA GLN A 135 9.55 -2.74 12.50
C GLN A 135 9.12 -4.22 12.62
N PHE A 136 9.70 -5.11 11.80
CA PHE A 136 9.33 -6.53 11.76
C PHE A 136 10.35 -7.45 12.46
N GLY A 137 11.27 -6.90 13.26
CA GLY A 137 12.28 -7.69 13.99
C GLY A 137 13.20 -8.50 13.09
N ILE A 138 13.45 -8.05 11.85
CA ILE A 138 14.35 -8.73 10.91
C ILE A 138 15.80 -8.41 11.30
N ALA A 139 16.60 -9.46 11.54
CA ALA A 139 18.01 -9.31 11.84
C ALA A 139 18.74 -8.48 10.75
N SER A 140 19.64 -7.60 11.20
CA SER A 140 20.40 -6.67 10.36
C SER A 140 21.29 -7.38 9.35
#